data_AF-A0A426WW14-F1
#
_entry.id   AF-A0A426WW14-F1
#
_cell.length_a   1.000
_cell.length_b   1.000
_cell.length_c   1.000
_cell.angle_alpha   90.00
_cell.angle_beta   90.00
_cell.angle_gamma   90.00
#
_symmetry.space_group_name_H-M   'P 1'
#
loop_
_entity.id
_entity.type
_entity.pdbx_description
1 polymer ?
#
loop_
_entity_poly.entity_id
_entity_poly.type
_entity_poly.pdbx_seq_one_letter_code
_entity_poly.pdbx_strand_id
1 'polypeptide(L)'
;MGTLIGHVAPGFGFLVIGLWHLVNHIKLHSLRPGSYTSRPWFPTAKLRRLELYLIILGSLASISMELVIGPEKHQPFDDDGTIPSNHLHNFEHASISLALLIYACFAIVFDRVNPRLRDEMTMLLAAAAFAQQLLMFHLHSADHMGVEGQYHWLLQTVIVVSLATTLLAVALPRSFLVSFVRSVSIAFQGVWFVVMGLVLWTPSLIPKGCFMNLEVGHMVVRCRSDEALHRAKSLVNLQFSWYTAAMAVFSMALYLWLSKVFPEEPQYLPLVKDAAREELEEHDLESQKKLMESDSFLHMGKGLRAIELER
;
A
#
# COMPACT_ATOMS: atom_id res chain seq x y z
N MET A 1 -6.25 23.54 -6.99
CA MET A 1 -7.73 23.48 -7.06
C MET A 1 -8.18 22.30 -7.91
N GLY A 2 -9.33 21.70 -7.58
CA GLY A 2 -9.89 20.57 -8.31
C GLY A 2 -10.24 20.91 -9.75
N THR A 3 -9.44 20.47 -10.71
CA THR A 3 -9.80 20.51 -12.13
C THR A 3 -10.05 19.09 -12.61
N LEU A 4 -10.68 18.93 -13.78
CA LEU A 4 -10.77 17.62 -14.44
C LEU A 4 -9.40 16.92 -14.48
N ILE A 5 -8.39 17.64 -14.96
CA ILE A 5 -7.01 17.13 -15.06
C ILE A 5 -6.40 16.92 -13.68
N GLY A 6 -6.64 17.85 -12.75
CA GLY A 6 -6.17 17.78 -11.36
C GLY A 6 -6.72 16.60 -10.57
N HIS A 7 -7.85 16.01 -10.98
CA HIS A 7 -8.36 14.76 -10.41
C HIS A 7 -7.93 13.53 -11.20
N VAL A 8 -8.04 13.58 -12.54
CA VAL A 8 -7.78 12.42 -13.40
C VAL A 8 -6.30 12.05 -13.41
N ALA A 9 -5.38 13.02 -13.47
CA ALA A 9 -3.95 12.73 -13.55
C ALA A 9 -3.39 12.11 -12.24
N PRO A 10 -3.65 12.68 -11.04
CA PRO A 10 -3.30 12.01 -9.79
C PRO A 10 -4.03 10.67 -9.63
N GLY A 11 -5.30 10.59 -10.03
CA GLY A 11 -6.07 9.35 -10.00
C GLY A 11 -5.43 8.22 -10.81
N PHE A 12 -4.96 8.54 -12.02
CA PHE A 12 -4.20 7.58 -12.84
C PHE A 12 -2.90 7.16 -12.17
N GLY A 13 -2.17 8.09 -11.56
CA GLY A 13 -0.96 7.80 -10.79
C GLY A 13 -1.19 6.80 -9.66
N PHE A 14 -2.19 7.06 -8.80
CA PHE A 14 -2.57 6.15 -7.71
C PHE A 14 -3.06 4.79 -8.23
N LEU A 15 -3.81 4.75 -9.34
CA LEU A 15 -4.26 3.51 -9.96
C LEU A 15 -3.08 2.65 -10.41
N VAL A 16 -2.14 3.24 -11.17
CA VAL A 16 -0.97 2.52 -11.69
C VAL A 16 -0.09 2.02 -10.55
N ILE A 17 0.19 2.86 -9.53
CA ILE A 17 1.01 2.45 -8.38
C ILE A 17 0.30 1.38 -7.55
N GLY A 18 -1.01 1.53 -7.29
CA GLY A 18 -1.79 0.55 -6.55
C GLY A 18 -1.84 -0.82 -7.23
N LEU A 19 -2.06 -0.86 -8.55
CA LEU A 19 -2.02 -2.09 -9.34
C LEU A 19 -0.61 -2.69 -9.39
N TRP A 20 0.42 -1.84 -9.56
CA TRP A 20 1.81 -2.26 -9.51
C TRP A 20 2.15 -2.94 -8.18
N HIS A 21 1.73 -2.36 -7.06
CA HIS A 21 1.90 -2.99 -5.74
C HIS A 21 1.10 -4.29 -5.63
N LEU A 22 -0.16 -4.30 -6.07
CA LEU A 22 -1.04 -5.46 -5.96
C LEU A 22 -0.45 -6.67 -6.68
N VAL A 23 -0.05 -6.49 -7.95
CA VAL A 23 0.58 -7.55 -8.75
C VAL A 23 1.86 -8.06 -8.10
N ASN A 24 2.73 -7.17 -7.62
CA ASN A 24 4.01 -7.57 -7.03
C ASN A 24 3.84 -8.26 -5.67
N HIS A 25 2.91 -7.83 -4.82
CA HIS A 25 2.62 -8.51 -3.56
C HIS A 25 2.03 -9.91 -3.80
N ILE A 26 1.08 -10.04 -4.74
CA ILE A 26 0.52 -11.36 -5.10
C ILE A 26 1.62 -12.27 -5.64
N LYS A 27 2.46 -11.77 -6.54
CA LYS A 27 3.59 -12.51 -7.10
C LYS A 27 4.57 -12.95 -6.00
N LEU A 28 4.98 -12.04 -5.13
CA LEU A 28 5.93 -12.34 -4.04
C LEU A 28 5.37 -13.40 -3.10
N HIS A 29 4.09 -13.27 -2.73
CA HIS A 29 3.43 -14.23 -1.86
C HIS A 29 3.24 -15.59 -2.53
N SER A 30 2.83 -15.63 -3.80
CA SER A 30 2.59 -16.88 -4.51
C SER A 30 3.87 -17.68 -4.77
N LEU A 31 4.98 -16.99 -5.10
CA LEU A 31 6.28 -17.64 -5.30
C LEU A 31 6.89 -18.13 -3.98
N ARG A 32 6.73 -17.38 -2.88
CA ARG A 32 7.42 -17.63 -1.61
C ARG A 32 6.53 -17.31 -0.40
N PRO A 33 5.49 -18.10 -0.14
CA PRO A 33 4.52 -17.77 0.91
C PRO A 33 5.16 -17.74 2.31
N GLY A 34 6.10 -18.66 2.60
CA GLY A 34 6.75 -18.77 3.91
C GLY A 34 7.78 -17.69 4.25
N SER A 35 8.30 -16.96 3.26
CA SER A 35 9.28 -15.87 3.46
C SER A 35 8.75 -14.49 3.03
N TYR A 36 7.44 -14.40 2.81
CA TYR A 36 6.79 -13.15 2.40
C TYR A 36 7.10 -12.02 3.39
N THR A 37 7.45 -10.85 2.85
CA THR A 37 7.63 -9.62 3.61
C THR A 37 7.14 -8.45 2.77
N SER A 38 6.28 -7.63 3.37
CA SER A 38 5.70 -6.44 2.77
C SER A 38 6.78 -5.42 2.42
N ARG A 39 6.83 -5.02 1.15
CA ARG A 39 7.68 -3.92 0.69
C ARG A 39 6.87 -2.64 0.46
N PRO A 40 7.48 -1.46 0.72
CA PRO A 40 6.85 -0.15 0.51
C PRO A 40 6.82 0.27 -0.96
N TRP A 41 7.73 -0.25 -1.79
CA TRP A 41 7.83 -0.02 -3.23
C TRP A 41 8.52 -1.23 -3.88
N PHE A 42 8.40 -1.37 -5.21
CA PHE A 42 8.97 -2.51 -5.94
C PHE A 42 9.94 -2.11 -7.05
N PRO A 43 11.06 -2.85 -7.21
CA PRO A 43 12.02 -2.54 -8.24
C PRO A 43 11.61 -3.05 -9.63
N THR A 44 12.04 -2.34 -10.68
CA THR A 44 11.92 -2.81 -12.07
C THR A 44 13.27 -3.22 -12.65
N ALA A 45 13.26 -4.03 -13.71
CA ALA A 45 14.47 -4.58 -14.32
C ALA A 45 15.38 -3.51 -14.94
N LYS A 46 14.81 -2.51 -15.65
CA LYS A 46 15.59 -1.47 -16.34
C LYS A 46 15.93 -0.30 -15.41
N LEU A 47 14.95 0.16 -14.63
CA LEU A 47 15.10 1.29 -13.72
C LEU A 47 14.66 0.86 -12.32
N ARG A 48 15.63 0.43 -11.50
CA ARG A 48 15.37 -0.12 -10.16
C ARG A 48 14.39 0.74 -9.35
N ARG A 49 14.49 2.07 -9.41
CA ARG A 49 13.66 3.01 -8.63
C ARG A 49 12.57 3.69 -9.45
N LEU A 50 12.10 3.07 -10.54
CA LEU A 50 11.14 3.69 -11.46
C LEU A 50 9.91 4.25 -10.73
N GLU A 51 9.30 3.44 -9.86
CA GLU A 51 8.14 3.85 -9.06
C GLU A 51 8.42 5.14 -8.27
N LEU A 52 9.53 5.19 -7.53
CA LEU A 52 9.90 6.34 -6.72
C LEU A 52 10.20 7.58 -7.58
N TYR A 53 10.85 7.41 -8.73
CA TYR A 53 11.08 8.52 -9.65
C TYR A 53 9.78 9.06 -10.25
N LEU A 54 8.82 8.19 -10.57
CA LEU A 54 7.49 8.61 -11.04
C LEU A 54 6.74 9.40 -9.96
N ILE A 55 6.83 8.97 -8.69
CA ILE A 55 6.24 9.72 -7.56
C ILE A 55 6.91 11.09 -7.41
N ILE A 56 8.25 11.15 -7.46
CA ILE A 56 8.99 12.43 -7.37
C ILE A 56 8.58 13.38 -8.51
N LEU A 57 8.63 12.91 -9.76
CA LEU A 57 8.29 13.71 -10.93
C LEU A 57 6.83 14.17 -10.90
N GLY A 58 5.91 13.27 -10.57
CA GLY A 58 4.48 13.61 -10.42
C GLY A 58 4.23 14.61 -9.30
N SER A 59 4.90 14.46 -8.16
CA SER A 59 4.77 15.38 -7.02
C SER A 59 5.33 16.76 -7.35
N LEU A 60 6.50 16.84 -7.98
CA LEU A 60 7.09 18.10 -8.43
C LEU A 60 6.20 18.78 -9.47
N ALA A 61 5.71 18.04 -10.47
CA ALA A 61 4.78 18.57 -11.46
C ALA A 61 3.50 19.11 -10.82
N SER A 62 2.93 18.37 -9.85
CA SER A 62 1.74 18.80 -9.10
C SER A 62 1.99 20.10 -8.32
N ILE A 63 3.10 20.18 -7.57
CA ILE A 63 3.48 21.41 -6.85
C ILE A 63 3.68 22.59 -7.80
N SER A 64 4.37 22.37 -8.92
CA SER A 64 4.57 23.41 -9.94
C SER A 64 3.25 23.85 -10.57
N MET A 65 2.34 22.93 -10.87
CA MET A 65 1.02 23.26 -11.41
C MET A 65 0.18 24.07 -10.43
N GLU A 66 0.21 23.73 -9.15
CA GLU A 66 -0.61 24.42 -8.14
C GLU A 66 -0.05 25.80 -7.76
N LEU A 67 1.28 25.95 -7.63
CA LEU A 67 1.90 27.17 -7.09
C LEU A 67 2.50 28.12 -8.13
N VAL A 68 2.79 27.64 -9.34
CA VAL A 68 3.57 28.41 -10.33
C VAL A 68 2.91 28.46 -11.71
N ILE A 69 2.42 27.34 -12.25
CA ILE A 69 1.92 27.30 -13.64
C ILE A 69 0.41 27.60 -13.70
N GLY A 70 -0.37 27.10 -12.74
CA GLY A 70 -1.81 27.32 -12.67
C GLY A 70 -2.22 28.74 -12.29
N PRO A 71 -1.56 29.43 -11.34
CA PRO A 71 -1.85 30.82 -11.01
C PRO A 71 -1.58 31.78 -12.17
N GLU A 72 -2.48 32.74 -12.43
CA GLU A 72 -2.36 33.68 -13.56
C GLU A 72 -1.06 34.51 -13.53
N LYS A 73 -0.66 34.97 -12.34
CA LYS A 73 0.59 35.75 -12.12
C LYS A 73 1.86 34.88 -12.18
N HIS A 74 1.73 33.58 -12.40
CA HIS A 74 2.81 32.59 -12.32
C HIS A 74 3.60 32.59 -11.00
N GLN A 75 2.95 33.07 -9.93
CA GLN A 75 3.44 33.03 -8.56
C GLN A 75 2.25 32.87 -7.62
N PRO A 76 2.47 32.34 -6.39
CA PRO A 76 1.36 32.04 -5.51
C PRO A 76 0.90 33.23 -4.65
N PHE A 77 1.64 34.35 -4.65
CA PHE A 77 1.39 35.51 -3.78
C PHE A 77 0.72 36.68 -4.50
N ASP A 78 -0.02 37.47 -3.73
CA ASP A 78 -0.53 38.79 -4.14
C ASP A 78 0.59 39.86 -4.15
N ASP A 79 0.26 41.04 -4.67
CA ASP A 79 1.23 42.14 -4.81
C ASP A 79 1.69 42.69 -3.44
N ASP A 80 0.92 42.44 -2.38
CA ASP A 80 1.26 42.75 -0.99
C ASP A 80 2.02 41.61 -0.27
N GLY A 81 2.29 40.51 -0.97
CA GLY A 81 2.97 39.32 -0.44
C GLY A 81 2.08 38.36 0.34
N THR A 82 0.77 38.62 0.44
CA THR A 82 -0.18 37.68 1.07
C THR A 82 -0.53 36.52 0.15
N ILE A 83 -1.16 35.47 0.69
CA ILE A 83 -1.70 34.37 -0.13
C ILE A 83 -3.14 34.72 -0.49
N PRO A 84 -3.46 34.88 -1.79
CA PRO A 84 -4.83 35.12 -2.25
C PRO A 84 -5.77 34.02 -1.77
N SER A 85 -7.01 34.38 -1.41
CA SER A 85 -8.00 33.40 -0.93
C SER A 85 -8.29 32.28 -1.94
N ASN A 86 -8.29 32.59 -3.24
CA ASN A 86 -8.43 31.61 -4.33
C ASN A 86 -7.19 30.71 -4.54
N HIS A 87 -6.05 31.03 -3.91
CA HIS A 87 -4.84 30.21 -3.97
C HIS A 87 -4.65 29.31 -2.74
N LEU A 88 -5.40 29.51 -1.65
CA LEU A 88 -5.25 28.71 -0.42
C LEU A 88 -5.42 27.20 -0.69
N HIS A 89 -6.43 26.83 -1.48
CA HIS A 89 -6.63 25.43 -1.89
C HIS A 89 -5.46 24.86 -2.72
N ASN A 90 -4.76 25.69 -3.49
CA ASN A 90 -3.58 25.24 -4.23
C ASN A 90 -2.43 24.90 -3.27
N PHE A 91 -2.26 25.64 -2.18
CA PHE A 91 -1.29 25.31 -1.13
C PHE A 91 -1.64 24.02 -0.38
N GLU A 92 -2.93 23.77 -0.12
CA GLU A 92 -3.38 22.50 0.46
C GLU A 92 -3.03 21.32 -0.45
N HIS A 93 -3.33 21.42 -1.74
CA HIS A 93 -2.98 20.42 -2.75
C HIS A 93 -1.46 20.22 -2.88
N ALA A 94 -0.70 21.32 -2.90
CA ALA A 94 0.76 21.27 -2.94
C ALA A 94 1.33 20.59 -1.67
N SER A 95 0.71 20.77 -0.52
CA SER A 95 1.12 20.16 0.76
C SER A 95 0.93 18.63 0.77
N ILE A 96 -0.11 18.11 0.09
CA ILE A 96 -0.28 16.67 -0.14
C ILE A 96 0.86 16.15 -1.02
N SER A 97 1.14 16.85 -2.12
CA SER A 97 2.19 16.47 -3.08
C SER A 97 3.58 16.53 -2.44
N LEU A 98 3.82 17.50 -1.56
CA LEU A 98 5.05 17.61 -0.77
C LEU A 98 5.26 16.40 0.14
N ALA A 99 4.20 15.89 0.77
CA ALA A 99 4.31 14.70 1.61
C ALA A 99 4.71 13.44 0.80
N LEU A 100 4.15 13.27 -0.40
CA LEU A 100 4.53 12.20 -1.33
C LEU A 100 5.98 12.35 -1.83
N LEU A 101 6.40 13.59 -2.11
CA LEU A 101 7.79 13.90 -2.49
C LEU A 101 8.77 13.52 -1.38
N ILE A 102 8.48 13.90 -0.14
CA ILE A 102 9.29 13.55 1.03
C ILE A 102 9.39 12.02 1.17
N TYR A 103 8.25 11.32 1.12
CA TYR A 103 8.22 9.86 1.15
C TYR A 103 9.14 9.24 0.09
N ALA A 104 9.01 9.65 -1.18
CA ALA A 104 9.76 9.04 -2.28
C ALA A 104 11.25 9.37 -2.23
N CYS A 105 11.63 10.60 -1.88
CA CYS A 105 13.03 11.00 -1.69
C CYS A 105 13.69 10.19 -0.58
N PHE A 106 13.05 10.08 0.59
CA PHE A 106 13.59 9.30 1.69
C PHE A 106 13.60 7.79 1.40
N ALA A 107 12.63 7.26 0.66
CA ALA A 107 12.65 5.87 0.20
C ALA A 107 13.91 5.57 -0.65
N ILE A 108 14.34 6.52 -1.50
CA ILE A 108 15.61 6.41 -2.24
C ILE A 108 16.81 6.45 -1.31
N VAL A 109 16.84 7.39 -0.35
CA VAL A 109 17.93 7.51 0.64
C VAL A 109 18.05 6.22 1.45
N PHE A 110 16.92 5.68 1.91
CA PHE A 110 16.84 4.44 2.66
C PHE A 110 17.29 3.22 1.83
N ASP A 111 16.95 3.13 0.54
CA ASP A 111 17.50 2.07 -0.36
C ASP A 111 19.03 2.18 -0.52
N ARG A 112 19.59 3.40 -0.50
CA ARG A 112 21.04 3.63 -0.67
C ARG A 112 21.84 3.37 0.60
N VAL A 113 21.39 3.92 1.73
CA VAL A 113 22.06 3.80 3.02
C VAL A 113 21.84 2.41 3.63
N ASN A 114 20.68 1.81 3.35
CA ASN A 114 20.27 0.50 3.83
C ASN A 114 20.37 0.33 5.37
N PRO A 115 19.77 1.24 6.17
CA PRO A 115 19.77 1.10 7.62
C PRO A 115 18.94 -0.12 8.08
N ARG A 116 19.09 -0.50 9.35
CA ARG A 116 18.12 -1.41 9.99
C ARG A 116 16.74 -0.75 9.95
N LEU A 117 15.69 -1.56 9.77
CA LEU A 117 14.29 -1.11 9.69
C LEU A 117 13.97 -0.17 8.51
N ARG A 118 14.73 -0.28 7.42
CA ARG A 118 14.57 0.53 6.20
C ARG A 118 13.13 0.56 5.69
N ASP A 119 12.52 -0.62 5.56
CA ASP A 119 11.22 -0.78 4.92
C ASP A 119 10.11 -0.25 5.84
N GLU A 120 10.23 -0.49 7.14
CA GLU A 120 9.34 -0.02 8.21
C GLU A 120 9.37 1.51 8.32
N MET A 121 10.54 2.14 8.29
CA MET A 121 10.66 3.61 8.30
C MET A 121 10.08 4.23 7.02
N THR A 122 10.27 3.56 5.88
CA THR A 122 9.66 3.98 4.62
C THR A 122 8.13 3.86 4.66
N MET A 123 7.59 2.81 5.30
CA MET A 123 6.15 2.66 5.53
C MET A 123 5.60 3.74 6.47
N LEU A 124 6.34 4.14 7.51
CA LEU A 124 5.93 5.22 8.40
C LEU A 124 5.83 6.55 7.65
N LEU A 125 6.76 6.84 6.73
CA LEU A 125 6.66 8.02 5.86
C LEU A 125 5.47 7.92 4.90
N ALA A 126 5.19 6.74 4.34
CA ALA A 126 3.98 6.54 3.53
C ALA A 126 2.69 6.76 4.36
N ALA A 127 2.66 6.28 5.60
CA ALA A 127 1.54 6.52 6.51
C ALA A 127 1.40 8.02 6.83
N ALA A 128 2.50 8.73 7.08
CA ALA A 128 2.48 10.18 7.27
C ALA A 128 1.93 10.91 6.03
N ALA A 129 2.30 10.45 4.82
CA ALA A 129 1.76 11.00 3.58
C ALA A 129 0.25 10.76 3.43
N PHE A 130 -0.25 9.55 3.73
CA PHE A 130 -1.70 9.28 3.75
C PHE A 130 -2.43 10.04 4.85
N ALA A 131 -1.81 10.24 6.02
CA ALA A 131 -2.39 11.03 7.10
C ALA A 131 -2.50 12.51 6.70
N GLN A 132 -1.46 13.06 6.07
CA GLN A 132 -1.50 14.42 5.53
C GLN A 132 -2.53 14.54 4.41
N GLN A 133 -2.61 13.57 3.51
CA GLN A 133 -3.63 13.51 2.46
C GLN A 133 -5.04 13.53 3.07
N LEU A 134 -5.30 12.69 4.08
CA LEU A 134 -6.58 12.64 4.78
C LEU A 134 -6.89 13.96 5.47
N LEU A 135 -5.93 14.54 6.19
CA LEU A 135 -6.11 15.80 6.90
C LEU A 135 -6.45 16.94 5.94
N MET A 136 -5.65 17.08 4.87
CA MET A 136 -5.88 18.11 3.86
C MET A 136 -7.23 17.93 3.19
N PHE A 137 -7.60 16.71 2.77
CA PHE A 137 -8.95 16.48 2.20
C PHE A 137 -10.07 16.65 3.21
N HIS A 138 -9.86 16.37 4.49
CA HIS A 138 -10.89 16.57 5.50
C HIS A 138 -11.17 18.05 5.72
N LEU A 139 -10.12 18.85 5.87
CA LEU A 139 -10.23 20.31 6.03
C LEU A 139 -10.75 20.95 4.74
N HIS A 140 -10.18 20.59 3.59
CA HIS A 140 -10.62 21.06 2.27
C HIS A 140 -12.05 20.65 1.91
N SER A 141 -12.46 19.42 2.24
CA SER A 141 -13.81 18.93 1.98
C SER A 141 -14.84 19.47 2.97
N ALA A 142 -14.43 20.05 4.11
CA ALA A 142 -15.33 20.77 4.98
C ALA A 142 -15.88 22.03 4.30
N ASP A 143 -15.18 22.56 3.28
CA ASP A 143 -15.62 23.71 2.48
C ASP A 143 -16.56 23.31 1.32
N HIS A 144 -16.54 22.04 0.89
CA HIS A 144 -17.39 21.52 -0.20
C HIS A 144 -18.73 20.99 0.30
N MET A 145 -19.71 21.87 0.49
CA MET A 145 -21.08 21.45 0.79
C MET A 145 -21.82 21.03 -0.49
N GLY A 146 -22.30 19.78 -0.58
CA GLY A 146 -23.17 19.34 -1.68
C GLY A 146 -22.80 17.99 -2.28
N VAL A 147 -22.78 17.90 -3.61
CA VAL A 147 -22.47 16.67 -4.35
C VAL A 147 -20.97 16.39 -4.35
N GLU A 148 -20.15 17.41 -4.58
CA GLU A 148 -18.68 17.31 -4.55
C GLU A 148 -18.17 16.84 -3.19
N GLY A 149 -18.67 17.43 -2.09
CA GLY A 149 -18.37 16.96 -0.74
C GLY A 149 -18.73 15.49 -0.49
N GLN A 150 -19.82 14.99 -1.10
CA GLN A 150 -20.17 13.57 -0.98
C GLN A 150 -19.12 12.67 -1.65
N TYR A 151 -18.62 13.07 -2.83
CA TYR A 151 -17.53 12.36 -3.50
C TYR A 151 -16.24 12.36 -2.66
N HIS A 152 -15.86 13.50 -2.10
CA HIS A 152 -14.65 13.63 -1.28
C HIS A 152 -14.76 12.89 0.05
N TRP A 153 -15.93 12.89 0.69
CA TRP A 153 -16.15 12.11 1.91
C TRP A 153 -15.97 10.60 1.68
N LEU A 154 -16.47 10.08 0.57
CA LEU A 154 -16.26 8.68 0.17
C LEU A 154 -14.79 8.39 -0.15
N LEU A 155 -14.09 9.34 -0.80
CA LEU A 155 -12.64 9.25 -1.03
C LEU A 155 -11.87 9.15 0.30
N GLN A 156 -12.20 10.00 1.28
CA GLN A 156 -11.59 9.97 2.62
C GLN A 156 -11.73 8.61 3.28
N THR A 157 -12.88 7.95 3.12
CA THR A 157 -13.10 6.59 3.64
C THR A 157 -12.08 5.59 3.07
N VAL A 158 -11.78 5.67 1.76
CA VAL A 158 -10.77 4.82 1.12
C VAL A 158 -9.36 5.18 1.60
N ILE A 159 -9.06 6.47 1.77
CA ILE A 159 -7.77 6.94 2.30
C ILE A 159 -7.54 6.43 3.73
N VAL A 160 -8.58 6.42 4.58
CA VAL A 160 -8.50 5.84 5.93
C VAL A 160 -8.10 4.37 5.87
N VAL A 161 -8.65 3.58 4.94
CA VAL A 161 -8.25 2.17 4.76
C VAL A 161 -6.78 2.07 4.32
N SER A 162 -6.33 2.92 3.40
CA SER A 162 -4.92 2.94 2.98
C SER A 162 -3.97 3.34 4.12
N LEU A 163 -4.35 4.33 4.93
CA LEU A 163 -3.60 4.74 6.11
C LEU A 163 -3.52 3.62 7.14
N ALA A 164 -4.67 3.06 7.52
CA ALA A 164 -4.75 2.00 8.53
C ALA A 164 -3.95 0.75 8.13
N THR A 165 -4.07 0.32 6.87
CA THR A 165 -3.30 -0.81 6.36
C THR A 165 -1.81 -0.51 6.21
N THR A 166 -1.43 0.74 5.95
CA THR A 166 -0.01 1.14 5.94
C THR A 166 0.59 1.12 7.35
N LEU A 167 -0.14 1.59 8.36
CA LEU A 167 0.27 1.49 9.77
C LEU A 167 0.35 0.02 10.24
N LEU A 168 -0.66 -0.79 9.88
CA LEU A 168 -0.64 -2.23 10.16
C LEU A 168 0.53 -2.94 9.48
N ALA A 169 0.98 -2.49 8.31
CA ALA A 169 2.13 -3.08 7.63
C ALA A 169 3.46 -2.84 8.37
N VAL A 170 3.54 -1.81 9.22
CA VAL A 170 4.68 -1.59 10.13
C VAL A 170 4.66 -2.62 11.27
N ALA A 171 3.48 -2.86 11.85
CA ALA A 171 3.33 -3.81 12.96
C ALA A 171 3.37 -5.28 12.50
N LEU A 172 2.85 -5.57 11.31
CA LEU A 172 2.65 -6.90 10.75
C LEU A 172 3.31 -7.02 9.36
N PRO A 173 4.65 -6.85 9.24
CA PRO A 173 5.33 -6.80 7.95
C PRO A 173 5.26 -8.12 7.16
N ARG A 174 4.96 -9.25 7.80
CA ARG A 174 4.79 -10.55 7.15
C ARG A 174 3.34 -10.87 6.74
N SER A 175 2.38 -9.97 6.98
CA SER A 175 0.98 -10.21 6.60
C SER A 175 0.74 -9.83 5.15
N PHE A 176 0.56 -10.83 4.29
CA PHE A 176 0.18 -10.63 2.89
C PHE A 176 -1.17 -9.91 2.78
N LEU A 177 -2.15 -10.28 3.62
CA LEU A 177 -3.49 -9.70 3.59
C LEU A 177 -3.46 -8.18 3.82
N VAL A 178 -2.62 -7.70 4.73
CA VAL A 178 -2.48 -6.26 5.01
C VAL A 178 -1.96 -5.53 3.77
N SER A 179 -0.91 -6.05 3.13
CA SER A 179 -0.36 -5.45 1.91
C SER A 179 -1.32 -5.54 0.73
N PHE A 180 -2.06 -6.64 0.61
CA PHE A 180 -3.08 -6.84 -0.42
C PHE A 180 -4.18 -5.79 -0.31
N VAL A 181 -4.79 -5.64 0.87
CA VAL A 181 -5.84 -4.63 1.11
C VAL A 181 -5.29 -3.22 0.92
N ARG A 182 -4.05 -2.95 1.37
CA ARG A 182 -3.40 -1.66 1.10
C ARG A 182 -3.30 -1.38 -0.39
N SER A 183 -2.76 -2.30 -1.19
CA SER A 183 -2.62 -2.11 -2.64
C SER A 183 -3.96 -1.93 -3.35
N VAL A 184 -4.98 -2.71 -2.98
CA VAL A 184 -6.34 -2.55 -3.50
C VAL A 184 -6.91 -1.18 -3.13
N SER A 185 -6.73 -0.72 -1.89
CA SER A 185 -7.23 0.59 -1.45
C SER A 185 -6.54 1.74 -2.18
N ILE A 186 -5.21 1.68 -2.40
CA ILE A 186 -4.46 2.69 -3.17
C ILE A 186 -4.96 2.71 -4.63
N ALA A 187 -5.14 1.54 -5.25
CA ALA A 187 -5.69 1.46 -6.60
C ALA A 187 -7.12 2.05 -6.64
N PHE A 188 -7.93 1.76 -5.62
CA PHE A 188 -9.30 2.26 -5.52
C PHE A 188 -9.37 3.77 -5.32
N GLN A 189 -8.45 4.37 -4.55
CA GLN A 189 -8.32 5.84 -4.51
C GLN A 189 -8.14 6.38 -5.94
N GLY A 190 -7.25 5.75 -6.73
CA GLY A 190 -7.01 6.13 -8.11
C GLY A 190 -8.25 6.06 -9.01
N VAL A 191 -8.98 4.93 -8.95
CA VAL A 191 -10.25 4.79 -9.68
C VAL A 191 -11.24 5.87 -9.26
N TRP A 192 -11.40 6.09 -7.96
CA TRP A 192 -12.39 7.03 -7.45
C TRP A 192 -12.06 8.48 -7.81
N PHE A 193 -10.78 8.88 -7.78
CA PHE A 193 -10.31 10.17 -8.29
C PHE A 193 -10.66 10.38 -9.77
N VAL A 194 -10.42 9.37 -10.62
CA VAL A 194 -10.75 9.46 -12.05
C VAL A 194 -12.27 9.59 -12.24
N VAL A 195 -13.06 8.79 -11.52
CA VAL A 195 -14.53 8.85 -11.58
C VAL A 195 -15.05 10.21 -11.14
N MET A 196 -14.59 10.71 -9.99
CA MET A 196 -14.92 12.03 -9.46
C MET A 196 -14.59 13.13 -10.49
N GLY A 197 -13.37 13.11 -11.04
CA GLY A 197 -12.94 14.07 -12.07
C GLY A 197 -13.82 14.05 -13.31
N LEU A 198 -14.18 12.86 -13.82
CA LEU A 198 -15.05 12.75 -14.99
C LEU A 198 -16.48 13.19 -14.71
N VAL A 199 -17.08 12.75 -13.60
CA VAL A 199 -18.50 13.01 -13.31
C VAL A 199 -18.74 14.48 -12.97
N LEU A 200 -17.88 15.10 -12.16
CA LEU A 200 -18.08 16.48 -11.70
C LEU A 200 -17.74 17.52 -12.78
N TRP A 201 -16.89 17.21 -13.76
CA TRP A 201 -16.50 18.15 -14.83
C TRP A 201 -17.05 17.83 -16.22
N THR A 202 -17.89 16.79 -16.36
CA THR A 202 -18.57 16.48 -17.64
C THR A 202 -20.07 16.79 -17.54
N PRO A 203 -20.59 17.83 -18.23
CA PRO A 203 -21.97 18.27 -18.09
C PRO A 203 -23.04 17.19 -18.32
N SER A 204 -22.77 16.22 -19.22
CA SER A 204 -23.70 15.12 -19.52
C SER A 204 -23.82 14.07 -18.41
N LEU A 205 -22.88 14.04 -17.46
CA LEU A 205 -22.86 13.09 -16.34
C LEU A 205 -23.48 13.67 -15.05
N ILE A 206 -23.88 14.94 -15.07
CA ILE A 206 -24.43 15.62 -13.90
C ILE A 206 -25.84 15.09 -13.59
N PRO A 207 -26.14 14.77 -12.31
CA PRO A 207 -27.47 14.31 -11.92
C PRO A 207 -28.57 15.30 -12.30
N LYS A 208 -29.74 14.75 -12.66
CA LYS A 208 -30.93 15.54 -12.98
C LYS A 208 -31.18 16.60 -11.89
N GLY A 209 -31.54 17.81 -12.28
CA GLY A 209 -31.85 18.90 -11.35
C GLY A 209 -30.63 19.57 -10.71
N CYS A 210 -29.42 19.15 -11.06
CA CYS A 210 -28.17 19.82 -10.71
C CYS A 210 -27.55 20.48 -11.96
N PHE A 211 -26.68 21.45 -11.74
CA PHE A 211 -26.05 22.27 -12.77
C PHE A 211 -24.66 22.71 -12.30
N MET A 212 -23.81 23.07 -13.27
CA MET A 212 -22.49 23.65 -12.98
C MET A 212 -22.64 25.14 -12.66
N ASN A 213 -22.06 25.57 -11.55
CA ASN A 213 -22.02 26.96 -11.11
C ASN A 213 -20.57 27.42 -10.95
N LEU A 214 -20.23 28.63 -11.40
CA LEU A 214 -18.90 29.20 -11.19
C LEU A 214 -18.90 29.96 -9.87
N GLU A 215 -18.13 29.49 -8.90
CA GLU A 215 -17.97 30.11 -7.58
C GLU A 215 -16.49 30.34 -7.34
N VAL A 216 -16.08 31.53 -6.91
CA VAL A 216 -14.67 31.85 -6.54
C VAL A 216 -13.64 31.26 -7.54
N GLY A 217 -13.88 31.43 -8.84
CA GLY A 217 -12.99 30.97 -9.91
C GLY A 217 -12.99 29.45 -10.21
N HIS A 218 -13.91 28.66 -9.65
CA HIS A 218 -14.00 27.22 -9.88
C HIS A 218 -15.43 26.76 -10.17
N MET A 219 -15.57 25.70 -10.98
CA MET A 219 -16.88 25.15 -11.34
C MET A 219 -17.29 24.10 -10.31
N VAL A 220 -18.43 24.31 -9.65
CA VAL A 220 -19.02 23.44 -8.63
C VAL A 220 -20.38 22.93 -9.10
N VAL A 221 -20.72 21.68 -8.77
CA VAL A 221 -22.05 21.15 -9.03
C VAL A 221 -23.02 21.56 -7.91
N ARG A 222 -24.00 22.40 -8.25
CA ARG A 222 -25.09 22.83 -7.36
C ARG A 222 -26.42 22.23 -7.81
N CYS A 223 -27.36 22.03 -6.89
CA CYS A 223 -28.68 21.47 -7.18
C CYS A 223 -29.78 22.48 -6.89
N ARG A 224 -30.85 22.47 -7.71
CA ARG A 224 -31.94 23.47 -7.65
C ARG A 224 -32.89 23.29 -6.46
N SER A 225 -32.97 22.09 -5.90
CA SER A 225 -33.83 21.76 -4.77
C SER A 225 -33.17 20.72 -3.87
N ASP A 226 -33.62 20.64 -2.61
CA ASP A 226 -33.14 19.64 -1.66
C ASP A 226 -33.43 18.22 -2.13
N GLU A 227 -34.59 17.98 -2.78
CA GLU A 227 -34.90 16.68 -3.39
C GLU A 227 -33.89 16.28 -4.48
N ALA A 228 -33.48 17.24 -5.32
CA ALA A 228 -32.47 17.00 -6.35
C ALA A 228 -31.10 16.73 -5.72
N LEU A 229 -30.75 17.43 -4.65
CA LEU A 229 -29.52 17.22 -3.90
C LEU A 229 -29.49 15.84 -3.22
N HIS A 230 -30.58 15.45 -2.55
CA HIS A 230 -30.71 14.12 -1.96
C HIS A 230 -30.59 13.02 -3.01
N ARG A 231 -31.29 13.16 -4.14
CA ARG A 231 -31.15 12.22 -5.27
C ARG A 231 -29.70 12.14 -5.74
N ALA A 232 -29.04 13.27 -5.95
CA ALA A 232 -27.66 13.30 -6.41
C ALA A 232 -26.74 12.55 -5.43
N LYS A 233 -26.80 12.87 -4.13
CA LYS A 233 -25.99 12.19 -3.09
C LYS A 233 -26.26 10.68 -3.03
N SER A 234 -27.52 10.25 -3.14
CA SER A 234 -27.87 8.83 -3.20
C SER A 234 -27.28 8.13 -4.43
N LEU A 235 -27.26 8.79 -5.59
CA LEU A 235 -26.62 8.24 -6.80
C LEU A 235 -25.10 8.11 -6.61
N VAL A 236 -24.43 9.08 -5.97
CA VAL A 236 -23.00 8.96 -5.64
C VAL A 236 -22.75 7.75 -4.74
N ASN A 237 -23.59 7.54 -3.71
CA ASN A 237 -23.45 6.39 -2.80
C ASN A 237 -23.63 5.05 -3.52
N LEU A 238 -24.63 4.94 -4.41
CA LEU A 238 -24.85 3.75 -5.23
C LEU A 238 -23.67 3.49 -6.17
N GLN A 239 -23.17 4.55 -6.83
CA GLN A 239 -21.99 4.48 -7.69
C GLN A 239 -20.78 3.94 -6.91
N PHE A 240 -20.48 4.52 -5.74
CA PHE A 240 -19.39 4.06 -4.89
C PHE A 240 -19.56 2.61 -4.43
N SER A 241 -20.78 2.20 -4.08
CA SER A 241 -21.10 0.82 -3.69
C SER A 241 -20.78 -0.16 -4.83
N TRP A 242 -21.18 0.17 -6.06
CA TRP A 242 -20.89 -0.68 -7.23
C TRP A 242 -19.40 -0.72 -7.57
N TYR A 243 -18.68 0.41 -7.51
CA TYR A 243 -17.23 0.40 -7.68
C TYR A 243 -16.53 -0.41 -6.58
N THR A 244 -16.99 -0.33 -5.33
CA THR A 244 -16.45 -1.14 -4.24
C THR A 244 -16.63 -2.63 -4.52
N ALA A 245 -17.83 -3.04 -4.94
CA ALA A 245 -18.09 -4.43 -5.32
C ALA A 245 -17.23 -4.86 -6.53
N ALA A 246 -17.11 -4.02 -7.55
CA ALA A 246 -16.28 -4.29 -8.71
C ALA A 246 -14.79 -4.44 -8.34
N MET A 247 -14.26 -3.58 -7.46
CA MET A 247 -12.88 -3.68 -6.97
C MET A 247 -12.65 -4.96 -6.15
N ALA A 248 -13.63 -5.39 -5.36
CA ALA A 248 -13.56 -6.66 -4.64
C ALA A 248 -13.49 -7.85 -5.61
N VAL A 249 -14.40 -7.91 -6.59
CA VAL A 249 -14.39 -8.97 -7.61
C VAL A 249 -13.09 -8.95 -8.42
N PHE A 250 -12.66 -7.77 -8.88
CA PHE A 250 -11.43 -7.60 -9.64
C PHE A 250 -10.21 -8.08 -8.86
N SER A 251 -10.06 -7.66 -7.60
CA SER A 251 -8.90 -8.01 -6.79
C SER A 251 -8.84 -9.52 -6.49
N MET A 252 -9.98 -10.16 -6.21
CA MET A 252 -10.06 -11.61 -6.02
C MET A 252 -9.76 -12.38 -7.31
N ALA A 253 -10.33 -11.95 -8.43
CA ALA A 253 -10.06 -12.56 -9.73
C ALA A 253 -8.58 -12.44 -10.13
N LEU A 254 -7.98 -11.27 -9.91
CA LEU A 254 -6.56 -11.02 -10.16
C LEU A 254 -5.67 -11.90 -9.29
N TYR A 255 -6.00 -12.04 -7.99
CA TYR A 255 -5.31 -12.96 -7.09
C TYR A 255 -5.33 -14.40 -7.61
N LEU A 256 -6.52 -14.93 -7.92
CA LEU A 256 -6.67 -16.30 -8.42
C LEU A 256 -5.91 -16.53 -9.74
N TRP A 257 -5.95 -15.55 -10.64
CA TRP A 257 -5.23 -15.63 -11.91
C TRP A 257 -3.71 -15.63 -11.69
N LEU A 258 -3.19 -14.68 -10.91
CA LEU A 258 -1.75 -14.57 -10.67
C LEU A 258 -1.16 -15.72 -9.86
N SER A 259 -1.89 -16.26 -8.89
CA SER A 259 -1.44 -17.43 -8.12
C SER A 259 -1.34 -18.69 -9.00
N LYS A 260 -2.07 -18.77 -10.11
CA LYS A 260 -1.87 -19.82 -11.12
C LYS A 260 -0.68 -19.55 -12.02
N VAL A 261 -0.44 -18.28 -12.38
CA VAL A 261 0.68 -17.87 -13.24
C VAL A 261 2.03 -18.00 -12.51
N PHE A 262 2.04 -17.78 -11.19
CA PHE A 262 3.24 -17.82 -10.35
C PHE A 262 3.11 -18.92 -9.29
N PRO A 263 3.28 -20.21 -9.65
CA PRO A 263 3.27 -21.31 -8.69
C PRO A 263 4.45 -21.19 -7.71
N GLU A 264 4.30 -21.77 -6.52
CA GLU A 264 5.32 -21.75 -5.48
C GLU A 264 6.67 -22.29 -5.98
N GLU A 265 7.76 -21.56 -5.71
CA GLU A 265 9.11 -22.03 -6.03
C GLU A 265 9.44 -23.23 -5.14
N PRO A 266 9.95 -24.35 -5.69
CA PRO A 266 10.32 -25.50 -4.87
C PRO A 266 11.37 -25.09 -3.85
N GLN A 267 11.08 -25.27 -2.56
CA GLN A 267 12.05 -25.08 -1.49
C GLN A 267 13.09 -26.20 -1.60
N TYR A 268 14.24 -25.91 -2.21
CA TYR A 268 15.39 -26.80 -2.14
C TYR A 268 15.87 -26.85 -0.69
N LEU A 269 15.51 -27.92 0.03
CA LEU A 269 16.14 -28.22 1.31
C LEU A 269 17.64 -28.42 1.06
N PRO A 270 18.54 -27.75 1.79
CA PRO A 270 19.95 -28.07 1.70
C PRO A 270 20.15 -29.50 2.24
N LEU A 271 20.58 -30.43 1.38
CA LEU A 271 20.93 -31.83 1.71
C LEU A 271 21.89 -31.97 2.92
N VAL A 272 22.55 -30.88 3.33
CA VAL A 272 23.48 -30.86 4.47
C VAL A 272 22.77 -31.18 5.79
N LYS A 273 21.47 -30.88 5.93
CA LYS A 273 20.73 -31.24 7.17
C LYS A 273 20.42 -32.72 7.28
N ASP A 274 20.20 -33.40 6.15
CA ASP A 274 19.93 -34.83 6.13
C ASP A 274 21.23 -35.62 6.24
N ALA A 275 22.30 -35.20 5.55
CA ALA A 275 23.63 -35.81 5.71
C ALA A 275 24.19 -35.65 7.12
N ALA A 276 24.05 -34.47 7.75
CA ALA A 276 24.49 -34.28 9.14
C ALA A 276 23.62 -35.06 10.14
N ARG A 277 22.33 -35.28 9.82
CA ARG A 277 21.42 -36.08 10.66
C ARG A 277 21.69 -37.57 10.50
N GLU A 278 21.96 -38.05 9.29
CA GLU A 278 22.39 -39.42 9.02
C GLU A 278 23.75 -39.71 9.64
N GLU A 279 24.72 -38.79 9.58
CA GLU A 279 26.02 -38.94 10.26
C GLU A 279 25.87 -38.94 11.80
N LEU A 280 24.97 -38.13 12.37
CA LEU A 280 24.68 -38.13 13.81
C LEU A 280 23.96 -39.41 14.24
N GLU A 281 23.01 -39.91 13.45
CA GLU A 281 22.28 -41.15 13.73
C GLU A 281 23.18 -42.40 13.56
N GLU A 282 24.09 -42.45 12.58
CA GLU A 282 25.09 -43.52 12.44
C GLU A 282 26.10 -43.52 13.60
N HIS A 283 26.59 -42.35 14.01
CA HIS A 283 27.54 -42.25 15.13
C HIS A 283 26.90 -42.68 16.46
N ASP A 284 25.64 -42.35 16.71
CA ASP A 284 24.92 -42.80 17.91
C ASP A 284 24.69 -44.33 17.91
N LEU A 285 24.33 -44.91 16.76
CA LEU A 285 24.16 -46.37 16.59
C LEU A 285 25.48 -47.13 16.79
N GLU A 286 26.60 -46.61 16.30
CA GLU A 286 27.92 -47.25 16.48
C GLU A 286 28.40 -47.15 17.94
N SER A 287 28.09 -46.04 18.64
CA SER A 287 28.41 -45.87 20.06
C SER A 287 27.63 -46.84 20.95
N GLN A 288 26.32 -47.05 20.68
CA GLN A 288 25.49 -48.00 21.40
C GLN A 288 25.96 -49.45 21.19
N LYS A 289 26.40 -49.77 19.97
CA LYS A 289 26.90 -51.11 19.64
C LYS A 289 28.20 -51.42 20.38
N LYS A 290 29.14 -50.46 20.47
CA LYS A 290 30.37 -50.58 21.27
C LYS A 290 30.09 -50.68 22.78
N LEU A 291 29.09 -49.97 23.28
CA LEU A 291 28.68 -50.04 24.70
C LEU A 291 28.10 -51.42 25.04
N MET A 292 27.24 -51.97 24.18
CA MET A 292 26.70 -53.34 24.32
C MET A 292 27.78 -54.43 24.23
N GLU A 293 28.76 -54.28 23.34
CA GLU A 293 29.88 -55.22 23.22
C GLU A 293 30.76 -55.20 24.48
N SER A 294 31.01 -54.02 25.04
CA SER A 294 31.78 -53.84 26.27
C SER A 294 31.08 -54.39 27.51
N ASP A 295 29.76 -54.24 27.64
CA ASP A 295 28.98 -54.82 28.74
C ASP A 295 28.87 -56.34 28.65
N SER A 296 28.84 -56.92 27.44
CA SER A 296 28.85 -58.37 27.25
C SER A 296 30.18 -59.01 27.69
N PHE A 297 31.30 -58.30 27.55
CA PHE A 297 32.62 -58.75 27.99
C PHE A 297 32.79 -58.68 29.51
N LEU A 298 32.15 -57.72 30.18
CA LEU A 298 32.19 -57.58 31.64
C LEU A 298 31.32 -58.61 32.39
N HIS A 299 30.32 -59.21 31.73
CA HIS A 299 29.44 -60.19 32.37
C HIS A 299 29.94 -61.64 32.37
N MET A 300 31.07 -61.94 31.70
CA MET A 300 31.66 -63.29 31.63
C MET A 300 32.80 -63.54 32.65
N GLY A 301 32.96 -62.68 33.66
CA GLY A 301 34.15 -62.68 34.54
C GLY A 301 33.93 -62.95 36.03
N LYS A 302 32.72 -63.27 36.51
CA LYS A 302 32.48 -63.53 37.95
C LYS A 302 31.60 -64.74 38.19
N GLY A 303 32.25 -65.88 38.43
CA GLY A 303 31.62 -67.06 39.00
C GLY A 303 32.61 -68.22 39.17
N LEU A 304 33.28 -68.29 40.32
CA LEU A 304 33.38 -69.45 41.22
C LEU A 304 34.63 -69.40 42.13
N ARG A 305 34.38 -69.33 43.45
CA ARG A 305 35.12 -69.92 44.60
C ARG A 305 34.70 -69.14 45.85
N ALA A 306 34.44 -69.70 47.02
CA ALA A 306 34.18 -71.04 47.51
C ALA A 306 33.58 -70.81 48.92
N ILE A 307 32.58 -71.59 49.34
CA ILE A 307 32.13 -71.64 50.74
C ILE A 307 32.21 -73.10 51.14
N GLU A 308 33.11 -73.43 52.06
CA GLU A 308 32.98 -74.62 52.91
C GLU A 308 33.54 -74.32 54.31
N LEU A 309 32.86 -74.85 55.31
CA LEU A 309 32.83 -74.42 56.70
C LEU A 309 34.02 -74.89 57.56
N GLU A 310 34.31 -74.05 58.57
CA GLU A 310 34.80 -74.30 59.94
C GLU A 310 35.58 -75.61 60.26
N ARG A 311 36.82 -75.45 60.72
CA ARG A 311 37.21 -75.65 62.14
C ARG A 311 38.57 -75.03 62.45
#